data_AF-A0A8S3QNN6-F1
#
_entry.id   AF-A0A8S3QNN6-F1
#
_cell.length_a   1.000
_cell.length_b   1.000
_cell.length_c   1.000
_cell.angle_alpha   90.00
_cell.angle_beta   90.00
_cell.angle_gamma   90.00
#
_symmetry.space_group_name_H-M   'P 1'
#
loop_
_entity.id
_entity.type
_entity.pdbx_description
1 polymer ?
#
loop_
_entity_poly.entity_id
_entity_poly.type
_entity_poly.pdbx_seq_one_letter_code
_entity_poly.pdbx_strand_id
1 'polypeptide(L)'
;MKPPEGILGENLQSNCDGVKVLLVDERSLIGATTLGWMEFMCRYGMQNGENFEKSWGGLPVVVFFGDDVQLPPVLDSPVFNSTSKIPASLHGVLVWNEFNCAVNLQNIVRQGNNEQQLKNVLLALREYKTTSEHAHWLQMFQWHNLKHSHGENLLKRMSANGLFVFPTHQEVWTHNKSKLIEVNTQFPIARVNAVSSGFHSKSLESDRAGGLQQTLYLCKSAKVMLSVNLCVPFGLFNGAIGNIVDIIYLNDKRPDDSLPDAIMVEFHSYTGPAFIEQNPKLVPIVPVERKLDCSCYCCRRKQIPLRLGWASTIHRCQGMTIGKGEPNSYIVINPGTRAFESRTPGALFVALSRAKSAGNDKLDPDFAWHPSVLVNEDRLCHVVTTPTVKARNNEIERISKLCIQTKNKYASLENDQGLLHFIEQFLNLTSEE
;
A
#
# COMPACT_ATOMS: atom_id res chain seq x y z
N MET A 1 -24.98 -15.23 -8.07
CA MET A 1 -24.16 -14.16 -8.67
C MET A 1 -24.70 -13.89 -10.07
N LYS A 2 -24.56 -12.68 -10.63
CA LYS A 2 -25.02 -12.35 -11.99
C LYS A 2 -23.86 -11.79 -12.81
N PRO A 3 -23.71 -12.19 -14.09
CA PRO A 3 -22.67 -11.64 -14.95
C PRO A 3 -22.97 -10.16 -15.29
N PRO A 4 -21.94 -9.38 -15.64
CA PRO A 4 -22.11 -8.04 -16.16
C PRO A 4 -22.75 -8.09 -17.55
N GLU A 5 -23.71 -7.20 -17.82
CA GLU A 5 -24.42 -7.11 -19.10
C GLU A 5 -23.95 -5.90 -19.93
N GLY A 6 -24.15 -5.98 -21.25
CA GLY A 6 -23.81 -4.92 -22.21
C GLY A 6 -22.33 -4.56 -22.22
N ILE A 7 -22.03 -3.26 -22.32
CA ILE A 7 -20.67 -2.71 -22.47
C ILE A 7 -19.72 -3.18 -21.34
N LEU A 8 -20.22 -3.42 -20.12
CA LEU A 8 -19.37 -3.90 -19.03
C LEU A 8 -18.90 -5.35 -19.25
N GLY A 9 -19.77 -6.21 -19.79
CA GLY A 9 -19.42 -7.58 -20.15
C GLY A 9 -18.44 -7.62 -21.32
N GLU A 10 -18.68 -6.82 -22.35
CA GLU A 10 -17.78 -6.68 -23.52
C GLU A 10 -16.38 -6.20 -23.11
N ASN A 11 -16.30 -5.17 -22.24
CA ASN A 11 -15.02 -4.69 -21.73
C ASN A 11 -14.31 -5.75 -20.88
N LEU A 12 -15.02 -6.50 -20.06
CA LEU A 12 -14.44 -7.59 -19.27
C LEU A 12 -13.84 -8.66 -20.19
N GLN A 13 -14.59 -9.11 -21.20
CA GLN A 13 -14.11 -10.08 -22.18
C GLN A 13 -12.89 -9.56 -22.96
N SER A 14 -12.93 -8.30 -23.41
CA SER A 14 -11.78 -7.67 -24.07
C SER A 14 -10.55 -7.56 -23.17
N ASN A 15 -10.72 -7.30 -21.86
CA ASN A 15 -9.61 -7.24 -20.91
C ASN A 15 -9.04 -8.62 -20.60
N CYS A 16 -9.85 -9.67 -20.71
CA CYS A 16 -9.44 -11.06 -20.48
C CYS A 16 -8.87 -11.73 -21.75
N ASP A 17 -9.00 -11.11 -22.92
CA ASP A 17 -8.49 -11.68 -24.16
C ASP A 17 -6.97 -11.87 -24.10
N GLY A 18 -6.51 -13.04 -24.56
CA GLY A 18 -5.10 -13.43 -24.53
C GLY A 18 -4.48 -13.65 -23.14
N VAL A 19 -5.19 -13.43 -22.02
CA VAL A 19 -4.63 -13.60 -20.68
C VAL A 19 -4.25 -15.07 -20.41
N LYS A 20 -3.02 -15.31 -19.95
CA LYS A 20 -2.51 -16.64 -19.60
C LYS A 20 -2.15 -16.82 -18.13
N VAL A 21 -1.87 -15.71 -17.46
CA VAL A 21 -1.39 -15.68 -16.08
C VAL A 21 -2.09 -14.56 -15.33
N LEU A 22 -2.63 -14.85 -14.15
CA LEU A 22 -3.13 -13.87 -13.21
C LEU A 22 -2.23 -13.86 -11.97
N LEU A 23 -1.60 -12.72 -11.72
CA LEU A 23 -0.78 -12.47 -10.54
C LEU A 23 -1.52 -11.49 -9.63
N VAL A 24 -1.74 -11.89 -8.39
CA VAL A 24 -2.44 -11.08 -7.38
C VAL A 24 -1.49 -10.83 -6.22
N ASP A 25 -1.11 -9.57 -6.01
CA ASP A 25 -0.24 -9.17 -4.91
C ASP A 25 -1.05 -8.72 -3.68
N GLU A 26 -0.39 -8.67 -2.51
CA GLU A 26 -0.97 -8.30 -1.21
C GLU A 26 -2.29 -9.03 -0.89
N ARG A 27 -2.28 -10.36 -1.09
CA ARG A 27 -3.46 -11.23 -0.93
C ARG A 27 -4.19 -11.10 0.40
N SER A 28 -3.52 -10.65 1.46
CA SER A 28 -4.13 -10.46 2.78
C SER A 28 -5.27 -9.43 2.75
N LEU A 29 -5.25 -8.51 1.77
CA LEU A 29 -6.29 -7.51 1.54
C LEU A 29 -7.44 -8.02 0.68
N ILE A 30 -7.29 -9.19 0.04
CA ILE A 30 -8.34 -9.81 -0.76
C ILE A 30 -9.28 -10.57 0.18
N GLY A 31 -10.50 -10.07 0.31
CA GLY A 31 -11.52 -10.73 1.10
C GLY A 31 -12.27 -11.82 0.34
N ALA A 32 -13.02 -12.64 1.08
CA ALA A 32 -13.80 -13.75 0.56
C ALA A 32 -14.80 -13.32 -0.51
N THR A 33 -15.48 -12.18 -0.32
CA THR A 33 -16.44 -11.66 -1.31
C THR A 33 -15.71 -11.25 -2.59
N THR A 34 -14.58 -10.56 -2.44
CA THR A 34 -13.75 -10.12 -3.57
C THR A 34 -13.21 -11.30 -4.37
N LEU A 35 -12.64 -12.31 -3.70
CA LEU A 35 -12.12 -13.51 -4.35
C LEU A 35 -13.21 -14.26 -5.12
N GLY A 36 -14.40 -14.40 -4.54
CA GLY A 36 -15.51 -15.05 -5.23
C GLY A 36 -15.96 -14.30 -6.49
N TRP A 37 -15.99 -12.97 -6.44
CA TRP A 37 -16.25 -12.17 -7.65
C TRP A 37 -15.12 -12.25 -8.67
N MET A 38 -13.85 -12.25 -8.24
CA MET A 38 -12.70 -12.38 -9.15
C MET A 38 -12.79 -13.67 -9.96
N GLU A 39 -13.00 -14.81 -9.29
CA GLU A 39 -13.07 -16.11 -9.98
C GLU A 39 -14.31 -16.21 -10.88
N PHE A 40 -15.48 -15.77 -10.39
CA PHE A 40 -16.72 -15.75 -11.17
C PHE A 40 -16.61 -14.87 -12.42
N MET A 41 -15.97 -13.70 -12.31
CA MET A 41 -15.76 -12.81 -13.45
C MET A 41 -14.73 -13.39 -14.44
N CYS A 42 -13.70 -14.11 -13.97
CA CYS A 42 -12.78 -14.81 -14.87
C CYS A 42 -13.51 -15.89 -15.67
N ARG A 43 -14.43 -16.66 -15.08
CA ARG A 43 -15.26 -17.64 -15.81
C ARG A 43 -16.03 -17.02 -16.97
N TYR A 44 -16.49 -15.79 -16.82
CA TYR A 44 -17.25 -15.07 -17.84
C TYR A 44 -16.35 -14.36 -18.87
N GLY A 45 -15.26 -13.74 -18.41
CA GLY A 45 -14.36 -12.97 -19.27
C GLY A 45 -13.45 -13.83 -20.14
N MET A 46 -12.93 -14.94 -19.60
CA MET A 46 -12.00 -15.80 -20.32
C MET A 46 -12.70 -16.52 -21.48
N GLN A 47 -12.10 -16.42 -22.68
CA GLN A 47 -12.61 -17.06 -23.91
C GLN A 47 -14.11 -16.78 -24.12
N ASN A 48 -14.55 -15.55 -23.87
CA ASN A 48 -15.96 -15.14 -24.00
C ASN A 48 -16.96 -16.04 -23.24
N GLY A 49 -16.52 -16.67 -22.15
CA GLY A 49 -17.35 -17.55 -21.33
C GLY A 49 -17.45 -18.99 -21.82
N GLU A 50 -16.73 -19.38 -22.87
CA GLU A 50 -16.73 -20.77 -23.39
C GLU A 50 -16.33 -21.80 -22.32
N ASN A 51 -15.47 -21.40 -21.39
CA ASN A 51 -14.95 -22.25 -20.31
C ASN A 51 -15.61 -21.93 -18.95
N PHE A 52 -16.85 -21.46 -18.92
CA PHE A 52 -17.52 -21.05 -17.67
C PHE A 52 -17.51 -22.13 -16.57
N GLU A 53 -17.57 -23.41 -16.94
CA GLU A 53 -17.55 -24.53 -16.00
C GLU A 53 -16.17 -24.77 -15.36
N LYS A 54 -15.09 -24.31 -15.99
CA LYS A 54 -13.72 -24.49 -15.49
C LYS A 54 -13.38 -23.43 -14.44
N SER A 55 -12.64 -23.83 -13.40
CA SER A 55 -12.10 -22.90 -12.40
C SER A 55 -11.31 -21.78 -13.10
N TRP A 56 -11.56 -20.52 -12.70
CA TRP A 56 -10.98 -19.32 -13.30
C TRP A 56 -11.20 -19.17 -14.83
N GLY A 57 -12.25 -19.78 -15.40
CA GLY A 57 -12.49 -19.75 -16.85
C GLY A 57 -11.44 -20.52 -17.66
N GLY A 58 -10.75 -21.47 -17.03
CA GLY A 58 -9.68 -22.24 -17.65
C GLY A 58 -8.36 -21.49 -17.77
N LEU A 59 -8.15 -20.44 -16.97
CA LEU A 59 -6.88 -19.73 -16.93
C LEU A 59 -5.75 -20.68 -16.49
N PRO A 60 -4.63 -20.78 -17.24
CA PRO A 60 -3.57 -21.74 -16.94
C PRO A 60 -2.87 -21.51 -15.59
N VAL A 61 -2.61 -20.27 -15.22
CA VAL A 61 -1.81 -19.93 -14.03
C VAL A 61 -2.47 -18.81 -13.23
N VAL A 62 -2.71 -19.06 -11.95
CA VAL A 62 -3.23 -18.09 -10.98
C VAL A 62 -2.34 -18.14 -9.74
N VAL A 63 -1.71 -17.02 -9.38
CA VAL A 63 -0.79 -16.94 -8.24
C VAL A 63 -1.14 -15.78 -7.33
N PHE A 64 -1.25 -16.05 -6.04
CA PHE A 64 -1.51 -15.07 -5.00
C PHE A 64 -0.29 -14.91 -4.09
N PHE A 65 0.29 -13.71 -4.09
CA PHE A 65 1.42 -13.30 -3.26
C PHE A 65 0.93 -12.48 -2.06
N GLY A 66 1.61 -12.61 -0.94
CA GLY A 66 1.35 -11.79 0.25
C GLY A 66 1.56 -12.55 1.55
N ASP A 67 1.33 -11.86 2.66
CA ASP A 67 1.46 -12.39 4.01
C ASP A 67 0.18 -12.11 4.81
N ASP A 68 -0.54 -13.17 5.18
CA ASP A 68 -1.83 -13.09 5.87
C ASP A 68 -1.71 -12.54 7.31
N VAL A 69 -0.49 -12.33 7.80
CA VAL A 69 -0.20 -11.63 9.06
C VAL A 69 -0.19 -10.11 8.93
N GLN A 70 -0.13 -9.59 7.70
CA GLN A 70 -0.33 -8.18 7.43
C GLN A 70 -1.81 -7.79 7.63
N LEU A 71 -2.22 -6.66 7.06
CA LEU A 71 -3.55 -6.12 7.26
C LEU A 71 -4.61 -7.06 6.66
N PRO A 72 -5.72 -7.29 7.37
CA PRO A 72 -6.86 -8.03 6.84
C PRO A 72 -7.63 -7.20 5.80
N PRO A 73 -8.56 -7.81 5.05
CA PRO A 73 -9.40 -7.11 4.09
C PRO A 73 -10.25 -6.01 4.76
N VAL A 74 -10.43 -4.90 4.06
CA VAL A 74 -11.24 -3.77 4.52
C VAL A 74 -12.69 -3.99 4.10
N LEU A 75 -13.63 -3.97 5.07
CA LEU A 75 -15.07 -4.20 4.84
C LEU A 75 -15.42 -5.54 4.18
N ASP A 76 -14.52 -6.51 4.24
CA ASP A 76 -14.72 -7.89 3.81
C ASP A 76 -14.07 -8.81 4.85
N SER A 77 -14.36 -10.10 4.80
CA SER A 77 -13.74 -11.09 5.69
C SER A 77 -12.54 -11.76 5.03
N PRO A 78 -11.49 -12.14 5.78
CA PRO A 78 -10.43 -13.00 5.25
C PRO A 78 -11.02 -14.26 4.61
N VAL A 79 -10.41 -14.72 3.51
CA VAL A 79 -10.84 -15.88 2.71
C VAL A 79 -10.95 -17.18 3.52
N PHE A 80 -10.19 -17.31 4.61
CA PHE A 80 -10.17 -18.46 5.51
C PHE A 80 -11.05 -18.29 6.77
N ASN A 81 -11.73 -17.15 6.92
CA ASN A 81 -12.54 -16.84 8.11
C ASN A 81 -13.76 -15.97 7.78
N SER A 82 -14.51 -16.37 6.76
CA SER A 82 -15.73 -15.66 6.35
C SER A 82 -16.93 -16.09 7.17
N THR A 83 -17.60 -15.11 7.80
CA THR A 83 -18.93 -15.28 8.43
C THR A 83 -20.07 -14.83 7.53
N SER A 84 -19.76 -14.19 6.39
CA SER A 84 -20.73 -13.74 5.41
C SER A 84 -21.37 -14.92 4.68
N LYS A 85 -22.70 -14.86 4.55
CA LYS A 85 -23.51 -15.85 3.82
C LYS A 85 -23.89 -15.40 2.41
N ILE A 86 -23.29 -14.31 1.93
CA ILE A 86 -23.53 -13.82 0.57
C ILE A 86 -22.93 -14.84 -0.42
N PRO A 87 -23.61 -15.18 -1.53
CA PRO A 87 -23.13 -16.19 -2.47
C PRO A 87 -21.69 -15.99 -2.94
N ALA A 88 -21.28 -14.75 -3.22
CA ALA A 88 -19.92 -14.43 -3.62
C ALA A 88 -18.89 -14.74 -2.52
N SER A 89 -19.21 -14.45 -1.26
CA SER A 89 -18.31 -14.75 -0.13
C SER A 89 -18.16 -16.26 0.08
N LEU A 90 -19.26 -17.01 0.01
CA LEU A 90 -19.23 -18.46 0.11
C LEU A 90 -18.43 -19.08 -1.04
N HIS A 91 -18.62 -18.58 -2.25
CA HIS A 91 -17.83 -18.98 -3.42
C HIS A 91 -16.34 -18.72 -3.21
N GLY A 92 -15.96 -17.52 -2.75
CA GLY A 92 -14.54 -17.20 -2.50
C GLY A 92 -13.87 -18.10 -1.47
N VAL A 93 -14.58 -18.52 -0.41
CA VAL A 93 -14.05 -19.51 0.55
C VAL A 93 -13.81 -20.85 -0.13
N LEU A 94 -14.70 -21.29 -1.02
CA LEU A 94 -14.51 -22.53 -1.79
C LEU A 94 -13.32 -22.42 -2.73
N VAL A 95 -13.22 -21.34 -3.51
CA VAL A 95 -12.10 -21.07 -4.41
C VAL A 95 -10.76 -21.05 -3.65
N TRP A 96 -10.72 -20.44 -2.46
CA TRP A 96 -9.50 -20.44 -1.64
C TRP A 96 -9.02 -21.85 -1.27
N ASN A 97 -9.96 -22.76 -1.01
CA ASN A 97 -9.64 -24.16 -0.69
C ASN A 97 -9.23 -24.99 -1.92
N GLU A 98 -9.48 -24.51 -3.15
CA GLU A 98 -9.02 -25.16 -4.40
C GLU A 98 -7.51 -25.00 -4.60
N PHE A 99 -6.88 -23.98 -4.01
CA PHE A 99 -5.43 -23.81 -4.07
C PHE A 99 -4.72 -24.96 -3.35
N ASN A 100 -4.03 -25.78 -4.15
CA ASN A 100 -3.36 -27.00 -3.72
C ASN A 100 -1.83 -26.93 -3.78
N CYS A 101 -1.28 -25.75 -4.08
CA CYS A 101 0.16 -25.48 -4.08
C CYS A 101 0.44 -24.23 -3.24
N ALA A 102 1.50 -24.26 -2.44
CA ALA A 102 1.97 -23.11 -1.69
C ALA A 102 3.51 -23.11 -1.61
N VAL A 103 4.08 -21.91 -1.60
CA VAL A 103 5.52 -21.69 -1.44
C VAL A 103 5.72 -20.65 -0.35
N ASN A 104 6.62 -20.92 0.59
CA ASN A 104 6.97 -20.00 1.66
C ASN A 104 8.39 -19.46 1.45
N LEU A 105 8.51 -18.16 1.24
CA LEU A 105 9.80 -17.49 1.12
C LEU A 105 10.37 -17.22 2.52
N GLN A 106 11.55 -17.77 2.82
CA GLN A 106 12.14 -17.71 4.16
C GLN A 106 13.15 -16.56 4.32
N ASN A 107 13.71 -16.05 3.22
CA ASN A 107 14.73 -15.02 3.29
C ASN A 107 14.12 -13.62 3.40
N ILE A 108 14.45 -12.91 4.49
CA ILE A 108 14.06 -11.51 4.70
C ILE A 108 15.12 -10.61 4.07
N VAL A 109 14.79 -10.01 2.92
CA VAL A 109 15.70 -9.17 2.12
C VAL A 109 15.64 -7.69 2.51
N ARG A 110 14.47 -7.19 2.95
CA ARG A 110 14.27 -5.76 3.23
C ARG A 110 15.21 -5.24 4.34
N GLN A 111 15.24 -5.96 5.45
CA GLN A 111 16.22 -5.72 6.50
C GLN A 111 17.50 -6.45 6.12
N GLY A 112 18.63 -5.71 6.05
CA GLY A 112 19.92 -6.27 5.66
C GLY A 112 20.41 -7.35 6.63
N ASN A 113 21.49 -8.05 6.27
CA ASN A 113 22.06 -9.13 7.10
C ASN A 113 22.51 -8.64 8.49
N ASN A 114 22.84 -7.35 8.63
CA ASN A 114 23.31 -6.76 9.89
C ASN A 114 22.16 -6.38 10.84
N GLU A 115 20.90 -6.53 10.42
CA GLU A 115 19.71 -6.08 11.17
C GLU A 115 19.04 -7.21 11.96
N GLN A 116 19.85 -8.09 12.57
CA GLN A 116 19.36 -9.32 13.19
C GLN A 116 18.39 -9.06 14.35
N GLN A 117 18.65 -8.03 15.16
CA GLN A 117 17.78 -7.64 16.27
C GLN A 117 16.42 -7.13 15.76
N LEU A 118 16.42 -6.29 14.71
CA LEU A 118 15.19 -5.81 14.09
C LEU A 118 14.39 -6.97 13.47
N LYS A 119 15.05 -7.89 12.75
CA LYS A 119 14.41 -9.09 12.20
C LYS A 119 13.74 -9.94 13.30
N ASN A 120 14.45 -10.17 14.40
CA ASN A 120 13.94 -10.93 15.53
C ASN A 120 12.67 -10.28 16.13
N VAL A 121 12.73 -8.97 16.39
CA VAL A 121 11.58 -8.21 16.91
C VAL A 121 10.40 -8.20 15.94
N LEU A 122 10.64 -8.07 14.63
CA LEU A 122 9.59 -8.12 13.61
C LEU A 122 8.91 -9.49 13.57
N LEU A 123 9.64 -10.60 13.67
CA LEU A 123 9.07 -11.94 13.73
C LEU A 123 8.26 -12.15 15.02
N ALA A 124 8.73 -11.64 16.15
CA ALA A 124 7.99 -11.68 17.40
C ALA A 124 6.68 -10.87 17.34
N LEU A 125 6.70 -9.68 16.72
CA LEU A 125 5.51 -8.87 16.48
C LEU A 125 4.53 -9.56 15.52
N ARG A 126 5.04 -10.19 14.46
CA ARG A 126 4.26 -10.98 13.49
C ARG A 126 3.43 -12.05 14.21
N GLU A 127 4.03 -12.75 15.15
CA GLU A 127 3.39 -13.86 15.87
C GLU A 127 2.67 -13.45 17.16
N TYR A 128 2.67 -12.17 17.54
CA TYR A 128 2.21 -11.70 18.85
C TYR A 128 2.92 -12.41 20.03
N LYS A 129 4.22 -12.66 19.88
CA LYS A 129 5.10 -13.31 20.88
C LYS A 129 6.20 -12.36 21.39
N THR A 130 5.93 -11.06 21.38
CA THR A 130 6.86 -10.04 21.86
C THR A 130 7.20 -10.28 23.34
N THR A 131 8.49 -10.25 23.67
CA THR A 131 8.99 -10.39 25.05
C THR A 131 9.24 -9.03 25.66
N SER A 132 9.43 -8.98 26.99
CA SER A 132 9.87 -7.77 27.67
C SER A 132 11.17 -7.21 27.10
N GLU A 133 12.12 -8.06 26.69
CA GLU A 133 13.37 -7.63 26.04
C GLU A 133 13.11 -6.90 24.72
N HIS A 134 12.24 -7.44 23.86
CA HIS A 134 11.84 -6.77 22.62
C HIS A 134 11.17 -5.42 22.89
N ALA A 135 10.33 -5.35 23.93
CA ALA A 135 9.66 -4.10 24.29
C ALA A 135 10.64 -3.03 24.79
N HIS A 136 11.59 -3.40 25.66
CA HIS A 136 12.66 -2.50 26.11
C HIS A 136 13.54 -2.02 24.96
N TRP A 137 13.89 -2.90 24.03
CA TRP A 137 14.65 -2.52 22.85
C TRP A 137 13.85 -1.54 21.98
N LEU A 138 12.56 -1.79 21.74
CA LEU A 138 11.70 -0.87 20.99
C LEU A 138 11.53 0.49 21.67
N GLN A 139 11.62 0.56 23.00
CA GLN A 139 11.56 1.82 23.74
C GLN A 139 12.75 2.75 23.44
N MET A 140 13.89 2.22 22.98
CA MET A 140 15.04 3.05 22.59
C MET A 140 14.70 4.00 21.43
N PHE A 141 13.77 3.59 20.55
CA PHE A 141 13.31 4.38 19.39
C PHE A 141 12.18 5.36 19.72
N GLN A 142 11.92 5.57 21.00
CA GLN A 142 11.00 6.62 21.43
C GLN A 142 11.56 7.99 21.07
N TRP A 143 10.68 8.90 20.62
CA TRP A 143 11.08 10.23 20.16
C TRP A 143 11.99 10.97 21.15
N HIS A 144 11.66 10.90 22.44
CA HIS A 144 12.46 11.51 23.51
C HIS A 144 13.79 10.77 23.75
N ASN A 145 13.81 9.44 23.68
CA ASN A 145 15.05 8.65 23.83
C ASN A 145 16.01 8.85 22.65
N LEU A 146 15.49 9.00 21.44
CA LEU A 146 16.27 9.38 20.25
C LEU A 146 16.83 10.79 20.37
N LYS A 147 16.06 11.73 20.95
CA LYS A 147 16.58 13.08 21.25
C LYS A 147 17.79 13.02 22.19
N HIS A 148 17.75 12.19 23.22
CA HIS A 148 18.86 12.04 24.17
C HIS A 148 20.07 11.33 23.57
N SER A 149 19.85 10.28 22.77
CA SER A 149 20.93 9.43 22.22
C SER A 149 21.57 9.98 20.95
N HIS A 150 20.79 10.57 20.04
CA HIS A 150 21.25 11.02 18.71
C HIS A 150 21.16 12.54 18.51
N GLY A 151 20.59 13.27 19.47
CA GLY A 151 20.43 14.71 19.44
C GLY A 151 19.26 15.22 18.59
N GLU A 152 18.99 16.52 18.68
CA GLU A 152 17.87 17.19 18.01
C GLU A 152 17.96 17.16 16.47
N ASN A 153 19.17 17.04 15.93
CA ASN A 153 19.39 17.05 14.48
C ASN A 153 18.76 15.85 13.78
N LEU A 154 18.75 14.67 14.41
CA LEU A 154 18.06 13.50 13.88
C LEU A 154 16.55 13.76 13.79
N LEU A 155 15.95 14.27 14.86
CA LEU A 155 14.52 14.56 14.93
C LEU A 155 14.09 15.59 13.89
N LYS A 156 14.92 16.61 13.64
CA LYS A 156 14.71 17.57 12.54
C LYS A 156 14.69 16.89 11.18
N ARG A 157 15.62 15.98 10.91
CA ARG A 157 15.65 15.19 9.67
C ARG A 157 14.43 14.27 9.54
N MET A 158 14.04 13.57 10.60
CA MET A 158 12.83 12.73 10.63
C MET A 158 11.56 13.56 10.39
N SER A 159 11.48 14.76 10.96
CA SER A 159 10.35 15.68 10.79
C SER A 159 10.25 16.25 9.36
N ALA A 160 11.37 16.48 8.69
CA ALA A 160 11.41 17.03 7.33
C ALA A 160 11.24 15.93 6.26
N ASN A 161 11.95 14.81 6.41
CA ASN A 161 12.09 13.77 5.39
C ASN A 161 11.35 12.47 5.73
N GLY A 162 10.70 12.40 6.89
CA GLY A 162 9.95 11.22 7.31
C GLY A 162 8.57 11.11 6.67
N LEU A 163 8.06 9.88 6.64
CA LEU A 163 6.65 9.57 6.46
C LEU A 163 6.03 9.29 7.82
N PHE A 164 5.06 10.10 8.21
CA PHE A 164 4.31 9.89 9.43
C PHE A 164 3.13 8.95 9.16
N VAL A 165 3.05 7.84 9.89
CA VAL A 165 1.97 6.86 9.69
C VAL A 165 1.02 6.83 10.87
N PHE A 166 -0.28 6.88 10.57
CA PHE A 166 -1.36 6.93 11.56
C PHE A 166 -2.44 5.89 11.25
N PRO A 167 -3.25 5.49 12.23
CA PRO A 167 -4.30 4.51 12.01
C PRO A 167 -5.51 5.11 11.27
N THR A 168 -5.82 6.41 11.44
CA THR A 168 -7.02 7.03 10.86
C THR A 168 -6.74 8.18 9.89
N HIS A 169 -7.65 8.42 8.96
CA HIS A 169 -7.61 9.57 8.05
C HIS A 169 -7.65 10.92 8.80
N GLN A 170 -8.34 10.98 9.94
CA GLN A 170 -8.44 12.20 10.74
C GLN A 170 -7.08 12.61 11.32
N GLU A 171 -6.31 11.66 11.84
CA GLU A 171 -4.95 11.93 12.34
C GLU A 171 -3.99 12.28 11.21
N VAL A 172 -4.08 11.58 10.07
CA VAL A 172 -3.33 11.94 8.85
C VAL A 172 -3.60 13.37 8.43
N TRP A 173 -4.88 13.77 8.37
CA TRP A 173 -5.27 15.13 8.05
C TRP A 173 -4.74 16.13 9.07
N THR A 174 -4.84 15.82 10.36
CA THR A 174 -4.39 16.70 11.45
C THR A 174 -2.88 16.96 11.35
N HIS A 175 -2.08 15.92 11.13
CA HIS A 175 -0.63 16.05 10.96
C HIS A 175 -0.27 16.82 9.68
N ASN A 176 -0.85 16.43 8.54
CA ASN A 176 -0.63 17.12 7.26
C ASN A 176 -1.04 18.59 7.32
N LYS A 177 -2.12 18.94 8.02
CA LYS A 177 -2.56 20.32 8.24
C LYS A 177 -1.54 21.10 9.06
N SER A 178 -0.99 20.53 10.13
CA SER A 178 0.07 21.16 10.93
C SER A 178 1.28 21.48 10.04
N LYS A 179 1.74 20.50 9.26
CA LYS A 179 2.86 20.68 8.33
C LYS A 179 2.58 21.71 7.25
N LEU A 180 1.35 21.75 6.73
CA LEU A 180 0.96 22.76 5.76
C LEU A 180 0.99 24.18 6.38
N ILE A 181 0.56 24.33 7.64
CA ILE A 181 0.61 25.61 8.36
C ILE A 181 2.06 26.04 8.63
N GLU A 182 2.96 25.10 8.94
CA GLU A 182 4.40 25.37 9.07
C GLU A 182 4.96 25.97 7.77
N VAL A 183 4.68 25.36 6.61
CA VAL A 183 5.14 25.84 5.29
C VAL A 183 4.44 27.14 4.88
N ASN A 184 3.19 27.37 5.33
CA ASN A 184 2.42 28.57 5.02
C ASN A 184 3.08 29.87 5.52
N THR A 185 4.01 29.78 6.46
CA THR A 185 4.82 30.93 6.90
C THR A 185 5.66 31.53 5.76
N GLN A 186 5.99 30.73 4.74
CA GLN A 186 6.79 31.14 3.58
C GLN A 186 5.96 31.34 2.31
N PHE A 187 4.91 30.54 2.11
CA PHE A 187 4.12 30.53 0.88
C PHE A 187 2.62 30.44 1.16
N PRO A 188 1.77 31.23 0.49
CA PRO A 188 0.33 31.19 0.73
C PRO A 188 -0.27 29.83 0.34
N ILE A 189 -1.25 29.36 1.13
CA ILE A 189 -2.02 28.15 0.82
C ILE A 189 -3.06 28.45 -0.26
N ALA A 190 -2.95 27.75 -1.40
CA ALA A 190 -3.99 27.63 -2.39
C ALA A 190 -5.03 26.59 -1.95
N ARG A 191 -6.27 27.03 -1.76
CA ARG A 191 -7.44 26.15 -1.68
C ARG A 191 -7.97 25.91 -3.09
N VAL A 192 -8.00 24.65 -3.52
CA VAL A 192 -8.42 24.22 -4.86
C VAL A 192 -9.61 23.28 -4.74
N ASN A 193 -10.80 23.77 -5.10
CA ASN A 193 -12.02 22.97 -5.10
C ASN A 193 -12.12 22.15 -6.40
N ALA A 194 -12.60 20.92 -6.31
CA ALA A 194 -12.81 20.07 -7.49
C ALA A 194 -13.97 20.59 -8.34
N VAL A 195 -13.85 20.45 -9.66
CA VAL A 195 -14.95 20.70 -10.60
C VAL A 195 -15.74 19.40 -10.74
N SER A 196 -16.95 19.39 -10.19
CA SER A 196 -17.79 18.20 -10.11
C SER A 196 -19.09 18.40 -10.89
N SER A 197 -19.53 17.36 -11.62
CA SER A 197 -20.82 17.35 -12.34
C SER A 197 -21.72 16.23 -11.83
N GLY A 198 -23.02 16.50 -11.75
CA GLY A 198 -24.05 15.57 -11.27
C GLY A 198 -24.42 15.74 -9.79
N PHE A 199 -25.61 15.30 -9.41
CA PHE A 199 -26.23 15.58 -8.10
C PHE A 199 -25.42 15.02 -6.92
N HIS A 200 -24.89 13.79 -7.03
CA HIS A 200 -24.14 13.11 -5.97
C HIS A 200 -22.67 13.54 -5.86
N SER A 201 -22.20 14.43 -6.75
CA SER A 201 -20.77 14.61 -6.98
C SER A 201 -20.03 15.37 -5.88
N LYS A 202 -20.75 16.15 -5.08
CA LYS A 202 -20.20 16.93 -3.96
C LYS A 202 -20.18 16.17 -2.63
N SER A 203 -21.01 15.13 -2.47
CA SER A 203 -21.14 14.37 -1.23
C SER A 203 -20.27 13.11 -1.18
N LEU A 204 -19.77 12.65 -2.34
CA LEU A 204 -19.00 11.42 -2.40
C LEU A 204 -17.53 11.60 -1.98
N GLU A 205 -17.05 10.64 -1.20
CA GLU A 205 -15.67 10.58 -0.74
C GLU A 205 -14.66 10.41 -1.88
N SER A 206 -13.40 10.74 -1.59
CA SER A 206 -12.29 10.66 -2.56
C SER A 206 -12.12 9.27 -3.15
N ASP A 207 -12.31 8.21 -2.35
CA ASP A 207 -12.12 6.82 -2.82
C ASP A 207 -13.16 6.43 -3.88
N ARG A 208 -14.39 6.94 -3.81
CA ARG A 208 -15.42 6.76 -4.85
C ARG A 208 -15.22 7.66 -6.07
N ALA A 209 -14.20 8.51 -6.05
CA ALA A 209 -13.83 9.41 -7.14
C ALA A 209 -12.48 9.04 -7.77
N GLY A 210 -12.06 7.79 -7.64
CA GLY A 210 -10.76 7.33 -8.12
C GLY A 210 -9.59 8.03 -7.44
N GLY A 211 -9.74 8.39 -6.16
CA GLY A 211 -8.70 9.03 -5.35
C GLY A 211 -8.61 10.55 -5.49
N LEU A 212 -9.54 11.19 -6.22
CA LEU A 212 -9.61 12.64 -6.39
C LEU A 212 -10.32 13.34 -5.22
N GLN A 213 -9.59 14.24 -4.55
CA GLN A 213 -10.09 14.99 -3.41
C GLN A 213 -11.13 16.04 -3.82
N GLN A 214 -12.14 16.25 -2.97
CA GLN A 214 -13.13 17.31 -3.20
C GLN A 214 -12.51 18.71 -3.03
N THR A 215 -11.59 18.85 -2.07
CA THR A 215 -10.87 20.09 -1.81
C THR A 215 -9.41 19.76 -1.53
N LEU A 216 -8.50 20.44 -2.22
CA LEU A 216 -7.06 20.38 -1.96
C LEU A 216 -6.59 21.67 -1.32
N TYR A 217 -5.60 21.53 -0.43
CA TYR A 217 -4.86 22.63 0.16
C TYR A 217 -3.40 22.41 -0.16
N LEU A 218 -2.82 23.31 -0.95
CA LEU A 218 -1.49 23.16 -1.52
C LEU A 218 -0.73 24.48 -1.39
N CYS A 219 0.59 24.41 -1.20
CA CYS A 219 1.48 25.57 -1.26
C CYS A 219 2.81 25.16 -1.89
N LYS A 220 3.61 26.13 -2.33
CA LYS A 220 4.99 25.84 -2.75
C LYS A 220 5.75 25.21 -1.59
N SER A 221 6.66 24.29 -1.91
CA SER A 221 7.40 23.45 -0.97
C SER A 221 6.56 22.44 -0.18
N ALA A 222 5.26 22.31 -0.45
CA ALA A 222 4.46 21.25 0.16
C ALA A 222 4.90 19.87 -0.32
N LYS A 223 5.09 18.93 0.62
CA LYS A 223 5.28 17.52 0.31
C LYS A 223 3.94 16.93 -0.09
N VAL A 224 3.88 16.32 -1.26
CA VAL A 224 2.68 15.73 -1.85
C VAL A 224 2.91 14.29 -2.27
N MET A 225 1.80 13.59 -2.48
CA MET A 225 1.74 12.22 -2.97
C MET A 225 0.75 12.15 -4.13
N LEU A 226 1.12 11.46 -5.21
CA LEU A 226 0.19 11.14 -6.30
C LEU A 226 -0.92 10.22 -5.80
N SER A 227 -2.17 10.53 -6.15
CA SER A 227 -3.34 9.73 -5.77
C SER A 227 -3.78 8.71 -6.82
N VAL A 228 -3.17 8.73 -8.00
CA VAL A 228 -3.52 7.87 -9.15
C VAL A 228 -2.25 7.43 -9.87
N ASN A 229 -2.35 6.32 -10.60
CA ASN A 229 -1.32 5.93 -11.56
C ASN A 229 -1.43 6.84 -12.78
N LEU A 230 -0.36 7.56 -13.10
CA LEU A 230 -0.24 8.39 -14.31
C LEU A 230 0.66 7.69 -15.35
N CYS A 231 1.88 7.32 -14.94
CA CYS A 231 2.81 6.55 -15.75
C CYS A 231 3.76 5.77 -14.84
N VAL A 232 3.41 4.51 -14.58
CA VAL A 232 4.17 3.64 -13.67
C VAL A 232 5.63 3.43 -14.13
N PRO A 233 5.92 3.19 -15.43
CA PRO A 233 7.31 3.04 -15.90
C PRO A 233 8.21 4.24 -15.62
N PHE A 234 7.65 5.45 -15.50
CA PHE A 234 8.42 6.66 -15.21
C PHE A 234 8.46 7.00 -13.71
N GLY A 235 7.98 6.11 -12.84
CA GLY A 235 7.91 6.34 -11.41
C GLY A 235 6.74 7.21 -10.95
N LEU A 236 5.74 7.45 -11.82
CA LEU A 236 4.53 8.23 -11.51
C LEU A 236 3.34 7.31 -11.21
N PHE A 237 3.42 6.64 -10.07
CA PHE A 237 2.39 5.72 -9.56
C PHE A 237 1.67 6.33 -8.34
N ASN A 238 0.50 5.78 -8.00
CA ASN A 238 -0.25 6.13 -6.80
C ASN A 238 0.61 5.84 -5.55
N GLY A 239 0.95 6.87 -4.79
CA GLY A 239 1.92 6.77 -3.69
C GLY A 239 3.25 7.46 -3.95
N ALA A 240 3.57 7.81 -5.20
CA ALA A 240 4.81 8.53 -5.52
C ALA A 240 4.86 9.89 -4.82
N ILE A 241 5.95 10.15 -4.12
CA ILE A 241 6.17 11.35 -3.31
C ILE A 241 6.92 12.40 -4.12
N GLY A 242 6.46 13.65 -4.03
CA GLY A 242 7.15 14.79 -4.62
C GLY A 242 6.97 16.06 -3.80
N ASN A 243 7.70 17.10 -4.17
CA ASN A 243 7.59 18.43 -3.57
C ASN A 243 7.07 19.43 -4.60
N ILE A 244 6.10 20.25 -4.21
CA ILE A 244 5.57 21.30 -5.10
C ILE A 244 6.63 22.38 -5.28
N VAL A 245 6.98 22.68 -6.53
CA VAL A 245 7.85 23.81 -6.90
C VAL A 245 7.00 25.03 -7.24
N ASP A 246 5.95 24.86 -8.05
CA ASP A 246 5.08 25.96 -8.44
C ASP A 246 3.64 25.51 -8.75
N ILE A 247 2.70 26.46 -8.70
CA ILE A 247 1.29 26.29 -9.05
C ILE A 247 0.98 27.26 -10.19
N ILE A 248 0.72 26.71 -11.38
CA ILE A 248 0.60 27.47 -12.63
C ILE A 248 -0.87 27.73 -12.95
N TYR A 249 -1.19 29.01 -13.16
CA TYR A 249 -2.44 29.48 -13.74
C TYR A 249 -2.10 30.27 -15.00
N LEU A 250 -2.55 29.81 -16.16
CA LEU A 250 -2.32 30.50 -17.42
C LEU A 250 -3.11 31.81 -17.47
N ASN A 251 -2.55 32.81 -18.15
CA ASN A 251 -3.10 34.15 -18.32
C ASN A 251 -3.24 34.97 -17.02
N ASP A 252 -2.49 34.63 -15.97
CA ASP A 252 -2.40 35.34 -14.68
C ASP A 252 -3.73 35.61 -13.97
N LYS A 253 -4.81 35.01 -14.45
CA LYS A 253 -6.10 35.02 -13.77
C LYS A 253 -6.11 33.81 -12.87
N ARG A 254 -6.28 34.05 -11.58
CA ARG A 254 -6.84 33.06 -10.66
C ARG A 254 -8.35 33.29 -10.66
N PRO A 255 -9.15 32.68 -11.58
CA PRO A 255 -10.59 32.74 -11.44
C PRO A 255 -11.00 32.21 -10.07
N ASP A 256 -12.01 32.84 -9.49
CA ASP A 256 -12.73 32.27 -8.36
C ASP A 256 -13.22 30.86 -8.78
N ASP A 257 -12.76 29.84 -8.05
CA ASP A 257 -13.08 28.42 -8.26
C ASP A 257 -12.52 27.70 -9.52
N SER A 258 -11.47 28.22 -10.18
CA SER A 258 -10.78 27.43 -11.22
C SER A 258 -9.69 26.50 -10.67
N LEU A 259 -9.54 25.33 -11.30
CA LEU A 259 -8.37 24.47 -11.10
C LEU A 259 -7.12 25.13 -11.71
N PRO A 260 -5.92 24.94 -11.11
CA PRO A 260 -4.67 25.25 -11.78
C PRO A 260 -4.55 24.49 -13.10
N ASP A 261 -3.89 25.10 -14.09
CA ASP A 261 -3.57 24.43 -15.36
C ASP A 261 -2.55 23.33 -15.15
N ALA A 262 -1.56 23.57 -14.28
CA ALA A 262 -0.58 22.58 -13.86
C ALA A 262 -0.04 22.88 -12.46
N ILE A 263 0.39 21.84 -11.77
CA ILE A 263 1.24 21.95 -10.57
C ILE A 263 2.59 21.34 -10.92
N MET A 264 3.65 22.13 -10.81
CA MET A 264 5.01 21.66 -11.03
C MET A 264 5.48 20.93 -9.78
N VAL A 265 5.70 19.62 -9.89
CA VAL A 265 6.10 18.77 -8.77
C VAL A 265 7.41 18.06 -9.09
N GLU A 266 8.36 18.16 -8.18
CA GLU A 266 9.63 17.46 -8.28
C GLU A 266 9.52 16.07 -7.64
N PHE A 267 9.70 15.03 -8.45
CA PHE A 267 9.67 13.63 -8.02
C PHE A 267 11.07 13.03 -8.11
N HIS A 268 11.69 12.74 -6.96
CA HIS A 268 13.06 12.21 -6.89
C HIS A 268 13.23 10.90 -7.69
N SER A 269 12.22 10.04 -7.67
CA SER A 269 12.19 8.74 -8.36
C SER A 269 11.78 8.82 -9.83
N TYR A 270 11.54 10.01 -10.39
CA TYR A 270 11.10 10.14 -11.79
C TYR A 270 12.21 9.78 -12.77
N THR A 271 11.94 8.87 -13.71
CA THR A 271 12.92 8.37 -14.69
C THR A 271 12.50 8.61 -16.14
N GLY A 272 11.38 9.29 -16.35
CA GLY A 272 10.88 9.60 -17.69
C GLY A 272 11.62 10.77 -18.37
N PRO A 273 11.18 11.15 -19.59
CA PRO A 273 11.73 12.27 -20.32
C PRO A 273 11.62 13.60 -19.57
N ALA A 274 12.68 14.39 -19.57
CA ALA A 274 12.69 15.70 -18.91
C ALA A 274 11.69 16.66 -19.56
N PHE A 275 10.80 17.26 -18.76
CA PHE A 275 9.97 18.38 -19.22
C PHE A 275 10.79 19.68 -19.31
N ILE A 276 11.71 19.88 -18.36
CA ILE A 276 12.70 20.96 -18.34
C ILE A 276 14.09 20.32 -18.23
N GLU A 277 14.97 20.53 -19.21
CA GLU A 277 16.29 19.90 -19.22
C GLU A 277 17.13 20.24 -17.99
N GLN A 278 17.00 21.46 -17.47
CA GLN A 278 17.73 21.93 -16.28
C GLN A 278 17.20 21.30 -14.97
N ASN A 279 15.96 20.80 -14.95
CA ASN A 279 15.42 20.04 -13.83
C ASN A 279 14.61 18.83 -14.35
N PRO A 280 15.27 17.71 -14.68
CA PRO A 280 14.63 16.58 -15.33
C PRO A 280 13.62 15.85 -14.44
N LYS A 281 13.66 16.06 -13.12
CA LYS A 281 12.74 15.45 -12.14
C LYS A 281 11.47 16.26 -11.93
N LEU A 282 11.38 17.45 -12.55
CA LEU A 282 10.24 18.33 -12.44
C LEU A 282 9.17 17.96 -13.47
N VAL A 283 8.00 17.58 -12.98
CA VAL A 283 6.90 17.08 -13.81
C VAL A 283 5.66 17.99 -13.65
N PRO A 284 5.03 18.45 -14.75
CA PRO A 284 3.76 19.14 -14.69
C PRO A 284 2.63 18.14 -14.40
N ILE A 285 1.94 18.31 -13.27
CA ILE A 285 0.77 17.52 -12.89
C ILE A 285 -0.50 18.32 -13.22
N VAL A 286 -1.26 17.82 -14.18
CA VAL A 286 -2.48 18.47 -14.70
C VAL A 286 -3.76 17.87 -14.06
N PRO A 287 -4.89 18.60 -14.08
CA PRO A 287 -6.14 18.05 -13.60
C PRO A 287 -6.60 16.85 -14.42
N VAL A 288 -7.04 15.79 -13.74
CA VAL A 288 -7.63 14.60 -14.36
C VAL A 288 -9.10 14.51 -13.99
N GLU A 289 -9.92 13.95 -14.89
CA GLU A 289 -11.33 13.70 -14.65
C GLU A 289 -11.59 12.21 -14.41
N ARG A 290 -12.42 11.90 -13.42
CA ARG A 290 -12.88 10.53 -13.13
C ARG A 290 -14.40 10.48 -13.03
N LYS A 291 -14.98 9.38 -13.51
CA LYS A 291 -16.37 9.01 -13.20
C LYS A 291 -16.46 8.63 -11.72
N LEU A 292 -17.52 9.07 -11.07
CA LEU A 292 -17.80 8.74 -9.69
C LEU A 292 -18.52 7.38 -9.60
N ASP A 293 -18.16 6.60 -8.60
CA ASP A 293 -18.86 5.36 -8.24
C ASP A 293 -20.15 5.71 -7.47
N CYS A 294 -21.17 6.08 -8.24
CA CYS A 294 -22.50 6.45 -7.76
C CYS A 294 -23.57 5.67 -8.52
N SER A 295 -24.72 5.48 -7.88
CA SER A 295 -25.84 4.71 -8.45
C SER A 295 -26.39 5.26 -9.77
N CYS A 296 -26.19 6.55 -10.07
CA CYS A 296 -26.66 7.17 -11.30
C CYS A 296 -25.66 7.13 -12.47
N TYR A 297 -24.43 6.64 -12.25
CA TYR A 297 -23.37 6.46 -13.26
C TYR A 297 -23.02 7.67 -14.16
N CYS A 298 -23.57 8.85 -13.90
CA CYS A 298 -23.39 10.05 -14.70
C CYS A 298 -22.50 11.11 -14.04
N CYS A 299 -22.22 10.97 -12.75
CA CYS A 299 -21.46 11.97 -12.00
C CYS A 299 -19.95 11.89 -12.33
N ARG A 300 -19.29 13.05 -12.39
CA ARG A 300 -17.84 13.16 -12.64
C ARG A 300 -17.19 14.13 -11.68
N ARG A 301 -15.89 13.94 -11.44
CA ARG A 301 -15.03 14.85 -10.68
C ARG A 301 -13.74 15.10 -11.43
N LYS A 302 -13.39 16.37 -11.63
CA LYS A 302 -12.12 16.83 -12.18
C LYS A 302 -11.31 17.54 -11.09
N GLN A 303 -10.07 17.10 -10.88
CA GLN A 303 -9.18 17.63 -9.85
C GLN A 303 -7.71 17.27 -10.17
N ILE A 304 -6.77 18.01 -9.59
CA ILE A 304 -5.35 17.60 -9.57
C ILE A 304 -5.20 16.28 -8.78
N PRO A 305 -4.54 15.24 -9.31
CA PRO A 305 -4.41 13.94 -8.65
C PRO A 305 -3.32 13.91 -7.57
N LEU A 306 -3.36 14.87 -6.64
CA LEU A 306 -2.42 15.00 -5.53
C LEU A 306 -3.15 14.94 -4.18
N ARG A 307 -2.38 14.66 -3.14
CA ARG A 307 -2.74 14.82 -1.72
C ARG A 307 -1.50 15.22 -0.94
N LEU A 308 -1.68 15.75 0.27
CA LEU A 308 -0.55 16.02 1.15
C LEU A 308 0.18 14.71 1.52
N GLY A 309 1.51 14.76 1.53
CA GLY A 309 2.40 13.59 1.57
C GLY A 309 3.32 13.50 2.78
N TRP A 310 3.14 14.34 3.81
CA TRP A 310 3.89 14.20 5.07
C TRP A 310 3.40 13.02 5.91
N ALA A 311 2.08 12.80 5.90
CA ALA A 311 1.44 11.72 6.63
C ALA A 311 0.58 10.84 5.73
N SER A 312 0.50 9.55 6.09
CA SER A 312 -0.35 8.55 5.44
C SER A 312 -0.94 7.58 6.45
N THR A 313 -1.96 6.83 6.05
CA THR A 313 -2.53 5.78 6.91
C THR A 313 -1.63 4.55 6.90
N ILE A 314 -1.58 3.78 7.99
CA ILE A 314 -0.86 2.49 8.04
C ILE A 314 -1.28 1.58 6.87
N HIS A 315 -2.57 1.56 6.52
CA HIS A 315 -3.09 0.80 5.38
C HIS A 315 -2.45 1.16 4.03
N ARG A 316 -2.09 2.43 3.84
CA ARG A 316 -1.48 2.91 2.59
C ARG A 316 0.03 2.75 2.56
N CYS A 317 0.67 2.48 3.70
CA CYS A 317 2.11 2.22 3.73
C CYS A 317 2.46 0.75 3.52
N GLN A 318 1.49 -0.17 3.51
CA GLN A 318 1.70 -1.56 3.10
C GLN A 318 2.36 -1.62 1.72
N GLY A 319 3.29 -2.55 1.52
CA GLY A 319 4.13 -2.63 0.33
C GLY A 319 5.29 -1.62 0.25
N MET A 320 5.25 -0.49 0.96
CA MET A 320 6.33 0.51 0.91
C MET A 320 7.62 0.01 1.55
N THR A 321 8.75 0.54 1.10
CA THR A 321 10.05 0.38 1.76
C THR A 321 10.57 1.77 2.14
N ILE A 322 11.05 1.93 3.37
CA ILE A 322 11.46 3.21 3.95
C ILE A 322 12.84 3.06 4.57
N GLY A 323 13.72 4.00 4.26
CA GLY A 323 15.09 4.04 4.75
C GLY A 323 16.03 4.73 3.78
N LYS A 324 17.33 4.63 4.03
CA LYS A 324 18.34 5.22 3.13
C LYS A 324 18.16 4.74 1.68
N GLY A 325 18.19 5.70 0.75
CA GLY A 325 18.00 5.48 -0.70
C GLY A 325 16.55 5.44 -1.17
N GLU A 326 15.57 5.47 -0.25
CA GLU A 326 14.14 5.50 -0.59
C GLU A 326 13.60 6.94 -0.60
N PRO A 327 12.44 7.20 -1.26
CA PRO A 327 11.80 8.52 -1.27
C PRO A 327 11.48 9.08 0.12
N ASN A 328 11.27 8.21 1.10
CA ASN A 328 11.19 8.58 2.52
C ASN A 328 12.35 7.91 3.24
N SER A 329 13.20 8.72 3.89
CA SER A 329 14.33 8.19 4.64
C SER A 329 13.96 7.67 6.02
N TYR A 330 12.82 8.13 6.56
CA TYR A 330 12.39 7.79 7.91
C TYR A 330 10.89 7.46 7.94
N ILE A 331 10.47 6.60 8.88
CA ILE A 331 9.07 6.36 9.22
C ILE A 331 8.81 6.73 10.69
N VAL A 332 7.80 7.55 10.94
CA VAL A 332 7.39 7.92 12.30
C VAL A 332 6.03 7.32 12.58
N ILE A 333 5.98 6.38 13.52
CA ILE A 333 4.85 5.45 13.67
C ILE A 333 3.98 5.86 14.86
N ASN A 334 2.71 6.17 14.59
CA ASN A 334 1.65 6.12 15.58
C ASN A 334 0.82 4.84 15.33
N PRO A 335 0.94 3.80 16.18
CA PRO A 335 0.22 2.55 15.97
C PRO A 335 -1.24 2.58 16.48
N GLY A 336 -1.75 3.75 16.90
CA GLY A 336 -3.11 3.90 17.38
C GLY A 336 -3.35 3.37 18.79
N THR A 337 -4.57 2.90 19.05
CA THR A 337 -4.97 2.32 20.34
C THR A 337 -4.99 0.80 20.27
N ARG A 338 -5.05 0.10 21.42
CA ARG A 338 -5.28 -1.36 21.43
C ARG A 338 -6.57 -1.74 20.72
N ALA A 339 -7.63 -0.94 20.85
CA ALA A 339 -8.89 -1.17 20.15
C ALA A 339 -8.76 -1.07 18.62
N PHE A 340 -7.80 -0.29 18.11
CA PHE A 340 -7.48 -0.29 16.68
C PHE A 340 -6.74 -1.57 16.28
N GLU A 341 -5.68 -1.94 16.99
CA GLU A 341 -4.91 -3.18 16.71
C GLU A 341 -5.79 -4.44 16.81
N SER A 342 -6.70 -4.53 17.79
CA SER A 342 -7.63 -5.66 17.89
C SER A 342 -8.60 -5.78 16.70
N ARG A 343 -8.97 -4.65 16.07
CA ARG A 343 -9.82 -4.64 14.86
C ARG A 343 -9.01 -4.83 13.59
N THR A 344 -7.75 -4.42 13.60
CA THR A 344 -6.83 -4.44 12.46
C THR A 344 -5.54 -5.15 12.87
N PRO A 345 -5.59 -6.46 13.17
CA PRO A 345 -4.41 -7.19 13.60
C PRO A 345 -3.33 -7.13 12.53
N GLY A 346 -2.08 -6.88 12.94
CA GLY A 346 -0.93 -6.78 12.06
C GLY A 346 -0.56 -5.35 11.68
N ALA A 347 -1.36 -4.35 12.06
CA ALA A 347 -1.09 -2.96 11.71
C ALA A 347 0.24 -2.44 12.25
N LEU A 348 0.57 -2.75 13.51
CA LEU A 348 1.88 -2.43 14.09
C LEU A 348 3.02 -3.11 13.33
N PHE A 349 2.88 -4.40 13.01
CA PHE A 349 3.87 -5.16 12.25
C PHE A 349 4.08 -4.57 10.84
N VAL A 350 2.99 -4.22 10.15
CA VAL A 350 3.05 -3.59 8.81
C VAL A 350 3.80 -2.26 8.87
N ALA A 351 3.45 -1.39 9.82
CA ALA A 351 4.12 -0.10 9.97
C ALA A 351 5.62 -0.25 10.28
N LEU A 352 6.00 -1.08 11.25
CA LEU A 352 7.40 -1.21 11.64
C LEU A 352 8.24 -1.92 10.57
N SER A 353 7.67 -2.93 9.89
CA SER A 353 8.36 -3.71 8.86
C SER A 353 8.72 -2.91 7.60
N ARG A 354 8.30 -1.65 7.48
CA ARG A 354 8.67 -0.77 6.35
C ARG A 354 10.12 -0.28 6.47
N ALA A 355 10.62 -0.14 7.70
CA ALA A 355 11.97 0.33 7.97
C ALA A 355 13.02 -0.71 7.56
N LYS A 356 14.10 -0.29 6.90
CA LYS A 356 15.22 -1.17 6.52
C LYS A 356 16.17 -1.41 7.69
N SER A 357 16.41 -0.40 8.53
CA SER A 357 17.44 -0.43 9.56
C SER A 357 16.96 0.17 10.89
N ALA A 358 17.42 -0.45 11.99
CA ALA A 358 17.34 0.10 13.33
C ALA A 358 18.53 1.01 13.69
N GLY A 359 19.41 1.29 12.71
CA GLY A 359 20.61 2.06 12.94
C GLY A 359 21.64 1.34 13.80
N ASN A 360 22.71 2.05 14.12
CA ASN A 360 23.78 1.66 15.05
C ASN A 360 24.51 2.93 15.50
N ASP A 361 25.63 2.79 16.23
CA ASP A 361 26.42 3.93 16.72
C ASP A 361 26.88 4.91 15.63
N LYS A 362 26.86 4.52 14.35
CA LYS A 362 27.29 5.34 13.20
C LYS A 362 26.15 5.74 12.26
N LEU A 363 25.01 5.07 12.33
CA LEU A 363 23.90 5.23 11.40
C LEU A 363 22.61 5.47 12.15
N ASP A 364 21.87 6.50 11.76
CA ASP A 364 20.56 6.76 12.33
C ASP A 364 19.59 5.61 12.07
N PRO A 365 18.63 5.35 12.97
CA PRO A 365 17.51 4.46 12.69
C PRO A 365 16.60 5.03 11.61
N ASP A 366 16.02 4.15 10.80
CA ASP A 366 15.02 4.52 9.78
C ASP A 366 13.63 4.73 10.41
N PHE A 367 13.44 4.44 11.70
CA PHE A 367 12.13 4.56 12.35
C PHE A 367 12.17 5.19 13.73
N ALA A 368 11.05 5.78 14.11
CA ALA A 368 10.78 6.29 15.45
C ALA A 368 9.31 6.12 15.82
N TRP A 369 9.04 6.06 17.13
CA TRP A 369 7.66 6.20 17.61
C TRP A 369 7.23 7.66 17.58
N HIS A 370 5.99 7.91 17.19
CA HIS A 370 5.42 9.24 17.19
C HIS A 370 5.42 9.83 18.63
N PRO A 371 5.71 11.13 18.83
CA PRO A 371 5.79 11.75 20.15
C PRO A 371 4.54 11.57 21.03
N SER A 372 3.37 11.36 20.41
CA SER A 372 2.11 11.17 21.12
C SER A 372 1.89 9.74 21.65
N VAL A 373 2.86 8.83 21.46
CA VAL A 373 2.71 7.40 21.80
C VAL A 373 3.76 6.98 22.82
N LEU A 374 3.29 6.34 23.89
CA LEU A 374 4.16 5.61 24.79
C LEU A 374 4.11 4.11 24.45
N VAL A 375 5.25 3.58 23.99
CA VAL A 375 5.50 2.16 23.80
C VAL A 375 6.07 1.59 25.10
N ASN A 376 5.48 0.50 25.56
CA ASN A 376 5.85 -0.22 26.78
C ASN A 376 5.46 -1.69 26.68
N GLU A 377 5.85 -2.48 27.67
CA GLU A 377 5.55 -3.92 27.74
C GLU A 377 4.05 -4.20 27.69
N ASP A 378 3.25 -3.50 28.48
CA ASP A 378 1.79 -3.67 28.50
C ASP A 378 1.19 -3.47 27.09
N ARG A 379 1.71 -2.52 26.31
CA ARG A 379 1.31 -2.31 24.92
C ARG A 379 1.82 -3.39 23.96
N LEU A 380 3.05 -3.87 24.09
CA LEU A 380 3.69 -4.72 23.08
C LEU A 380 3.58 -6.22 23.35
N CYS A 381 3.54 -6.62 24.61
CA CYS A 381 3.54 -8.01 25.07
C CYS A 381 2.13 -8.53 25.36
N HIS A 382 1.08 -7.74 25.11
CA HIS A 382 -0.29 -8.20 25.28
C HIS A 382 -0.63 -9.31 24.28
N VAL A 383 -1.35 -10.32 24.76
CA VAL A 383 -1.76 -11.44 23.92
C VAL A 383 -3.00 -11.04 23.11
N VAL A 384 -2.89 -11.05 21.78
CA VAL A 384 -4.02 -10.80 20.87
C VAL A 384 -4.69 -12.12 20.52
N THR A 385 -5.83 -12.43 21.15
CA THR A 385 -6.56 -13.70 20.96
C THR A 385 -7.91 -13.53 20.26
N THR A 386 -8.00 -12.56 19.33
CA THR A 386 -9.25 -12.33 18.58
C THR A 386 -9.61 -13.52 17.69
N PRO A 387 -10.89 -13.73 17.35
CA PRO A 387 -11.30 -14.77 16.41
C PRO A 387 -10.53 -14.71 15.09
N THR A 388 -10.24 -13.51 14.60
CA THR A 388 -9.43 -13.27 13.40
C THR A 388 -8.02 -13.80 13.54
N VAL A 389 -7.33 -13.52 14.66
CA VAL A 389 -5.96 -14.02 14.89
C VAL A 389 -5.94 -15.54 15.04
N LYS A 390 -6.93 -16.13 15.71
CA LYS A 390 -7.05 -17.60 15.82
C LYS A 390 -7.22 -18.27 14.46
N ALA A 391 -8.16 -17.76 13.65
CA ALA A 391 -8.38 -18.30 12.31
C ALA A 391 -7.16 -18.14 11.40
N ARG A 392 -6.47 -16.99 11.51
CA ARG A 392 -5.21 -16.74 10.80
C ARG A 392 -4.13 -17.76 11.19
N ASN A 393 -3.97 -18.06 12.48
CA ASN A 393 -2.97 -19.04 12.92
C ASN A 393 -3.26 -20.45 12.39
N ASN A 394 -4.53 -20.86 12.38
CA ASN A 394 -4.94 -22.14 11.77
C ASN A 394 -4.64 -22.16 10.27
N GLU A 395 -4.86 -21.05 9.57
CA GLU A 395 -4.57 -20.95 8.15
C GLU A 395 -3.06 -20.99 7.87
N ILE A 396 -2.23 -20.31 8.66
CA ILE A 396 -0.78 -20.37 8.55
C ILE A 396 -0.28 -21.82 8.71
N GLU A 397 -0.87 -22.57 9.65
CA GLU A 397 -0.54 -23.98 9.84
C GLU A 397 -0.94 -24.83 8.62
N ARG A 398 -2.14 -24.60 8.07
CA ARG A 398 -2.62 -25.26 6.83
C ARG A 398 -1.67 -24.98 5.66
N ILE A 399 -1.32 -23.72 5.43
CA ILE A 399 -0.41 -23.30 4.36
C ILE A 399 0.98 -23.90 4.58
N SER A 400 1.48 -23.96 5.82
CA SER A 400 2.78 -24.57 6.12
C SER A 400 2.82 -26.06 5.75
N LYS A 401 1.74 -26.81 6.05
CA LYS A 401 1.59 -28.21 5.61
C LYS A 401 1.52 -28.30 4.08
N LEU A 402 0.80 -27.38 3.43
CA LEU A 402 0.69 -27.32 1.98
C LEU A 402 2.04 -27.04 1.29
N CYS A 403 2.89 -26.18 1.87
CA CYS A 403 4.24 -25.93 1.38
C CYS A 403 5.10 -27.20 1.38
N ILE A 404 5.02 -28.00 2.45
CA ILE A 404 5.75 -29.29 2.54
C ILE A 404 5.25 -30.25 1.45
N GLN A 405 3.92 -30.37 1.29
CA GLN A 405 3.32 -31.22 0.25
C GLN A 405 3.72 -30.75 -1.16
N THR A 406 3.72 -29.44 -1.40
CA THR A 406 4.12 -28.84 -2.67
C THR A 406 5.58 -29.16 -2.98
N LYS A 407 6.47 -28.96 -2.01
CA LYS A 407 7.90 -29.28 -2.15
C LYS A 407 8.11 -30.77 -2.50
N ASN A 408 7.42 -31.67 -1.81
CA ASN A 408 7.52 -33.11 -2.08
C ASN A 408 6.98 -33.48 -3.46
N LYS A 409 5.84 -32.90 -3.86
CA LYS A 409 5.20 -33.16 -5.17
C LYS A 409 6.10 -32.76 -6.34
N TYR A 410 6.85 -31.68 -6.18
CA TYR A 410 7.70 -31.11 -7.22
C TYR A 410 9.20 -31.22 -6.91
N ALA A 411 9.61 -32.19 -6.10
CA ALA A 411 11.00 -32.36 -5.68
C ALA A 411 11.96 -32.59 -6.88
N SER A 412 11.45 -33.14 -7.98
CA SER A 412 12.22 -33.33 -9.21
C SER A 412 12.66 -32.03 -9.87
N LEU A 413 11.93 -30.91 -9.65
CA LEU A 413 12.26 -29.61 -10.24
C LEU A 413 13.58 -29.04 -9.68
N GLU A 414 13.99 -29.42 -8.47
CA GLU A 414 15.27 -28.97 -7.88
C GLU A 414 16.48 -29.45 -8.69
N ASN A 415 16.33 -30.55 -9.43
CA ASN A 415 17.39 -31.16 -10.24
C ASN A 415 17.10 -31.09 -11.74
N ASP A 416 16.05 -30.37 -12.16
CA ASP A 416 15.68 -30.24 -13.56
C ASP A 416 16.71 -29.33 -14.26
N GLN A 417 17.59 -29.92 -15.05
CA GLN A 417 18.66 -29.19 -15.73
C GLN A 417 18.13 -28.15 -16.72
N GLY A 418 16.97 -28.40 -17.35
CA GLY A 418 16.37 -27.44 -18.26
C GLY A 418 15.85 -26.20 -17.54
N LEU A 419 15.20 -26.41 -16.39
CA LEU A 419 14.73 -25.33 -15.53
C LEU A 419 15.90 -24.56 -14.91
N LEU A 420 16.92 -25.26 -14.40
CA LEU A 420 18.13 -24.63 -13.85
C LEU A 420 18.83 -23.78 -14.90
N HIS A 421 19.00 -24.31 -16.13
CA HIS A 421 19.59 -23.56 -17.22
C HIS A 421 18.76 -22.33 -17.60
N PHE A 422 17.43 -22.46 -17.66
CA PHE A 422 16.52 -21.34 -17.91
C PHE A 422 16.65 -20.26 -16.84
N ILE A 423 16.69 -20.64 -15.55
CA ILE A 423 16.85 -19.73 -14.43
C ILE A 423 18.21 -19.03 -14.49
N GLU A 424 19.30 -19.74 -14.78
CA GLU A 424 20.64 -19.17 -14.93
C GLU A 424 20.69 -18.13 -16.06
N GLN A 425 20.12 -18.45 -17.22
CA GLN A 425 20.01 -17.48 -18.32
C GLN A 425 19.21 -16.24 -17.91
N PHE A 426 18.09 -16.42 -17.21
CA PHE A 426 17.26 -15.32 -16.75
C PHE A 426 17.98 -14.44 -15.72
N LEU A 427 18.67 -15.05 -14.75
CA LEU A 427 19.42 -14.32 -13.72
C LEU A 427 20.60 -13.55 -14.33
N ASN A 428 21.29 -14.12 -15.32
CA ASN A 428 22.38 -13.44 -16.04
C ASN A 428 21.89 -12.26 -16.88
N LEU A 429 20.67 -12.29 -17.40
CA LEU A 429 20.05 -11.15 -18.08
C LEU A 429 19.70 -10.01 -17.11
N THR A 430 19.40 -10.33 -15.85
CA THR A 430 19.04 -9.34 -14.83
C THR A 430 20.22 -8.75 -14.05
N SER A 431 21.44 -9.26 -14.24
CA SER A 431 22.66 -8.73 -13.60
C SER A 431 23.45 -7.75 -14.47
N GLU A 432 23.02 -7.51 -15.72
CA GLU A 432 23.59 -6.51 -16.64
C GLU A 432 22.81 -5.17 -16.67
N GLU A 433 21.73 -5.02 -15.89
CA GLU A 433 21.02 -3.75 -15.62
C GLU A 433 21.20 -3.30 -14.17
#